data_AF-A0A534W1I0-F1
#
_entry.id   AF-A0A534W1I0-F1
#
_cell.length_a   1.000
_cell.length_b   1.000
_cell.length_c   1.000
_cell.angle_alpha   90.00
_cell.angle_beta   90.00
_cell.angle_gamma   90.00
#
_symmetry.space_group_name_H-M   'P 1'
#
loop_
_entity.id
_entity.type
_entity.pdbx_description
1 polymer ?
#
loop_
_entity_poly.entity_id
_entity_poly.type
_entity_poly.pdbx_seq_one_letter_code
_entity_poly.pdbx_strand_id
1 'polypeptide(L)' 'MVETLLDELKRAKRSTMEGIVPETRHGGCHCGAVRYRVEVDLSKPVTQCNCSICSRSGTLLSFVPASSFTLEKGEDSL' A
#
# COMPACT_ATOMS: atom_id res chain seq x y z
N MET A 1 -31.38 21.35 -5.54
CA MET A 1 -31.29 19.87 -5.55
C MET A 1 -30.34 19.35 -6.63
N VAL A 2 -30.36 19.88 -7.86
CA VAL A 2 -29.42 19.50 -8.94
C VAL A 2 -28.00 20.02 -8.68
N GLU A 3 -27.86 21.23 -8.14
CA GLU A 3 -26.56 21.85 -7.82
C GLU A 3 -25.79 21.07 -6.75
N THR A 4 -26.50 20.61 -5.72
CA THR A 4 -25.93 19.78 -4.64
C THR A 4 -25.41 18.44 -5.17
N LEU A 5 -26.17 17.81 -6.09
CA LEU A 5 -25.77 16.58 -6.77
C LEU A 5 -24.54 16.80 -7.68
N LEU A 6 -24.49 17.91 -8.41
CA LEU A 6 -23.34 18.27 -9.24
C LEU A 6 -22.10 18.55 -8.38
N ASP A 7 -22.26 19.15 -7.22
CA ASP A 7 -21.16 19.40 -6.30
C ASP A 7 -20.65 18.13 -5.62
N GLU A 8 -21.52 17.17 -5.31
CA GLU A 8 -21.12 15.83 -4.86
C GLU A 8 -20.43 15.05 -5.96
N LEU A 9 -20.94 15.09 -7.20
CA LEU A 9 -20.29 14.45 -8.36
C LEU A 9 -18.93 15.10 -8.67
N LYS A 10 -18.80 16.42 -8.51
CA LYS A 10 -17.52 17.14 -8.64
C LYS A 10 -16.56 16.81 -7.50
N ARG A 11 -17.04 16.64 -6.26
CA ARG A 11 -16.23 16.16 -5.11
C ARG A 11 -15.77 14.72 -5.30
N ALA A 12 -16.66 13.83 -5.76
CA ALA A 12 -16.34 12.46 -6.09
C ALA A 12 -15.34 12.38 -7.26
N LYS A 13 -15.50 13.20 -8.32
CA LYS A 13 -14.51 13.33 -9.41
C LYS A 13 -13.18 13.93 -8.97
N ARG A 14 -13.17 14.88 -8.03
CA ARG A 14 -11.93 15.42 -7.45
C ARG A 14 -11.20 14.34 -6.65
N SER A 15 -11.94 13.59 -5.83
CA SER A 15 -11.43 12.45 -5.07
C SER A 15 -10.86 11.34 -5.94
N THR A 16 -11.31 11.17 -7.20
CA THR A 16 -10.75 10.18 -8.13
C THR A 16 -9.66 10.74 -9.04
N MET A 17 -9.45 12.06 -9.09
CA MET A 17 -8.47 12.71 -9.99
C MET A 17 -7.35 13.49 -9.27
N GLU A 18 -7.44 13.73 -7.96
CA GLU A 18 -6.30 14.13 -7.12
C GLU A 18 -5.56 12.88 -6.61
N GLY A 19 -4.78 12.27 -7.51
CA GLY A 19 -3.51 11.63 -7.16
C GLY A 19 -3.54 10.23 -6.51
N ILE A 20 -3.85 9.21 -7.29
CA ILE A 20 -3.27 7.87 -7.08
C ILE A 20 -1.78 7.98 -7.45
N VAL A 21 -0.93 8.34 -6.49
CA VAL A 21 0.52 8.40 -6.72
C VAL A 21 1.17 7.32 -5.87
N PRO A 22 1.63 6.21 -6.48
CA PRO A 22 2.49 5.27 -5.81
C PRO A 22 3.71 6.00 -5.27
N GLU A 23 3.93 5.92 -3.98
CA GLU A 23 5.13 6.45 -3.34
C GLU A 23 6.15 5.33 -3.14
N THR A 24 7.42 5.68 -3.26
CA THR A 24 8.51 4.77 -2.98
C THR A 24 8.72 4.64 -1.47
N ARG A 25 8.65 3.42 -0.95
CA ARG A 25 8.91 3.09 0.45
C ARG A 25 10.02 2.06 0.55
N HIS A 26 10.88 2.20 1.57
CA HIS A 26 11.89 1.21 1.90
C HIS A 26 11.44 0.36 3.08
N GLY A 27 11.73 -0.93 3.02
CA GLY A 27 11.43 -1.91 4.07
C GLY A 27 12.55 -2.94 4.22
N GLY A 28 12.37 -3.86 5.15
CA GLY A 28 13.35 -4.91 5.41
C GLY A 28 13.04 -5.74 6.65
N CYS A 29 13.84 -6.78 6.90
CA CYS A 29 13.75 -7.53 8.15
C CYS A 29 14.19 -6.66 9.33
N HIS A 30 13.70 -6.97 10.53
CA HIS A 30 14.16 -6.37 11.78
C HIS A 30 15.69 -6.45 11.94
N CYS A 31 16.28 -7.56 11.49
CA CYS A 31 17.71 -7.83 11.52
C CYS A 31 18.57 -6.96 10.58
N GLY A 32 17.98 -6.27 9.59
CA GLY A 32 18.72 -5.55 8.55
C GLY A 32 19.48 -6.41 7.53
N ALA A 33 19.38 -7.74 7.60
CA ALA A 33 19.92 -8.65 6.59
C ALA A 33 19.24 -8.46 5.23
N VAL A 34 17.91 -8.29 5.24
CA VAL A 34 17.07 -8.06 4.07
C VAL A 34 16.66 -6.59 3.98
N ARG A 35 16.82 -5.98 2.80
CA ARG A 35 16.35 -4.63 2.47
C ARG A 35 15.67 -4.65 1.11
N TYR A 36 14.56 -3.93 0.98
CA TYR A 36 13.83 -3.81 -0.27
C TYR A 36 13.23 -2.41 -0.40
N ARG A 37 12.85 -2.09 -1.63
CA ARG A 37 12.07 -0.92 -1.99
C ARG A 37 10.78 -1.35 -2.68
N VAL A 38 9.71 -0.63 -2.41
CA VAL A 38 8.38 -0.89 -2.98
C VAL A 38 7.71 0.41 -3.40
N GLU A 39 7.05 0.39 -4.55
CA GLU A 39 6.13 1.44 -4.97
C GLU A 39 4.73 1.07 -4.50
N VAL A 40 4.19 1.84 -3.56
CA VAL A 40 2.93 1.52 -2.88
C VAL A 40 2.04 2.75 -2.78
N ASP A 41 0.75 2.54 -2.97
CA ASP A 41 -0.28 3.56 -2.73
C ASP A 41 -0.88 3.35 -1.35
N LEU A 42 -0.43 4.14 -0.37
CA LEU A 42 -0.93 4.09 1.01
C LEU A 42 -2.20 4.91 1.24
N SER A 43 -2.76 5.55 0.20
CA SER A 43 -4.10 6.14 0.29
C SER A 43 -5.21 5.07 0.32
N LYS A 44 -4.89 3.84 -0.11
CA LYS A 44 -5.80 2.70 -0.08
C LYS A 44 -5.86 2.04 1.29
N PRO A 45 -7.01 1.45 1.68
CA PRO A 45 -7.12 0.67 2.89
C PRO A 45 -6.12 -0.48 2.93
N VAL A 46 -5.50 -0.68 4.08
CA VAL A 46 -4.70 -1.88 4.36
C VAL A 46 -5.60 -3.03 4.78
N THR A 47 -5.15 -4.26 4.54
CA THR A 47 -5.86 -5.47 4.91
C THR A 47 -5.36 -5.99 6.26
N GLN A 48 -6.28 -6.11 7.22
CA GLN A 48 -6.07 -6.89 8.44
C GLN A 48 -6.67 -8.29 8.23
N CYS A 49 -5.83 -9.27 7.92
CA CYS A 49 -6.27 -10.64 7.71
C CYS A 49 -6.53 -11.35 9.05
N ASN A 50 -7.60 -12.14 9.13
CA ASN A 50 -8.03 -12.85 10.34
C ASN A 50 -7.57 -14.32 10.40
N CYS A 51 -6.75 -14.79 9.45
CA CYS A 51 -6.20 -16.14 9.56
C CYS A 51 -5.26 -16.26 10.78
N SER A 52 -5.06 -17.47 11.28
CA SER A 52 -4.36 -17.72 12.55
C SER A 52 -2.95 -17.12 12.58
N ILE A 53 -2.20 -17.19 11.48
CA ILE A 53 -0.83 -16.64 11.40
C ILE A 53 -0.83 -15.11 11.37
N CYS A 54 -1.73 -14.47 10.63
CA CYS A 54 -1.80 -13.01 10.54
C CYS A 54 -2.31 -12.39 11.85
N SER A 55 -3.34 -13.00 12.44
CA SER A 55 -3.88 -12.57 13.73
C SER A 55 -2.84 -12.66 14.85
N ARG A 56 -2.05 -13.75 14.91
CA ARG A 56 -0.97 -13.91 15.89
C ARG A 56 0.23 -12.98 15.67
N SER A 57 0.54 -12.65 14.41
CA SER A 57 1.65 -11.74 14.08
C SER A 57 1.26 -10.26 14.15
N GLY A 58 -0.04 -9.94 14.15
CA GLY A 58 -0.53 -8.56 14.19
C GLY A 58 -0.25 -7.76 12.91
N THR A 59 -0.09 -8.44 11.77
CA THR A 59 0.36 -7.81 10.51
C THR A 59 -0.77 -7.02 9.83
N LEU A 60 -0.44 -5.84 9.30
CA LEU A 60 -1.27 -5.09 8.35
C LEU A 60 -0.65 -5.20 6.95
N LEU A 61 -1.45 -5.60 5.97
CA LEU A 61 -0.99 -5.95 4.62
C LEU A 61 -1.41 -4.89 3.61
N SER A 62 -0.47 -4.44 2.78
CA SER A 62 -0.75 -3.73 1.53
C SER A 62 -0.21 -4.56 0.38
N PHE A 63 -1.01 -4.74 -0.66
CA PHE A 63 -0.66 -5.58 -1.82
C PHE A 63 -0.29 -4.69 -3.00
N VAL A 64 0.81 -5.04 -3.66
CA VAL A 64 1.31 -4.37 -4.86
C VAL A 64 1.62 -5.40 -5.95
N PRO A 65 1.65 -5.01 -7.23
CA PRO A 65 2.18 -5.88 -8.29
C PRO A 65 3.65 -6.26 -8.01
N ALA A 66 4.07 -7.45 -8.46
CA ALA A 66 5.46 -7.88 -8.32
C ALA A 66 6.46 -6.91 -9.00
N SER A 67 6.05 -6.28 -10.10
CA SER A 67 6.86 -5.27 -10.81
C SER A 67 7.13 -4.01 -9.98
N SER A 68 6.36 -3.77 -8.92
CA SER A 68 6.51 -2.62 -8.02
C SER A 68 7.41 -2.92 -6.82
N PHE A 69 7.97 -4.13 -6.74
CA PHE A 69 8.89 -4.56 -5.69
C PHE A 69 10.32 -4.68 -6.24
N THR A 70 11.31 -4.29 -5.45
CA THR A 70 12.73 -4.51 -5.75
C THR A 70 13.45 -4.94 -4.48
N LEU A 71 14.09 -6.11 -4.50
CA LEU A 71 15.01 -6.51 -3.44
C LEU A 71 16.33 -5.74 -3.61
N GLU A 72 16.76 -5.03 -2.57
CA GLU A 72 17.99 -4.23 -2.56
C GLU A 72 19.16 -4.98 -1.93
N LYS A 73 18.88 -5.88 -0.96
CA LYS A 73 19.88 -6.69 -0.24
C LYS A 73 19.22 -7.92 0.38
N GLY A 74 19.96 -9.03 0.46
CA GLY A 74 19.64 -10.15 1.35
C GLY A 74 19.09 -11.39 0.68
N GLU A 75 19.34 -11.58 -0.63
CA GLU A 75 18.96 -12.80 -1.37
C GLU A 75 19.45 -14.08 -0.67
N ASP A 76 20.67 -14.09 -0.16
CA ASP A 76 21.26 -15.23 0.56
C ASP A 76 20.65 -15.49 1.96
N SER A 77 19.66 -14.69 2.38
CA SER A 77 19.01 -14.74 3.70
C SER A 77 17.50 -14.94 3.64
N LEU A 78 16.97 -15.31 2.46
CA LEU A 78 15.57 -15.66 2.20
C LEU A 78 15.43 -17.18 2.03
#